data_AF-A0A2E7X045-F1
#
_entry.id   AF-A0A2E7X045-F1
#
_cell.length_a   1.000
_cell.length_b   1.000
_cell.length_c   1.000
_cell.angle_alpha   90.00
_cell.angle_beta   90.00
_cell.angle_gamma   90.00
#
_symmetry.space_group_name_H-M   'P 1'
#
loop_
_entity.id
_entity.type
_entity.pdbx_description
1 polymer ?
#
loop_
_entity_poly.entity_id
_entity_poly.type
_entity_poly.pdbx_seq_one_letter_code
_entity_poly.pdbx_strand_id
1 'polypeptide(L)'
;MTTTTVAITEYRNASSLNAANTRMDVEINHPDYGWIPYTIDPSDTDTTIDNSALLALVGDDFAPSTQEARDAATAASVRSSRDSLLATQVDPIVSNPLRWDAMTDQQKADMSAYRLALLDVPQQAGFPNTVSWPTL
;
A
#
# COMPACT_ATOMS: atom_id res chain seq x y z
N MET A 1 14.85 29.51 10.67
CA MET A 1 15.07 28.62 11.83
C MET A 1 16.11 27.61 11.38
N THR A 2 17.24 27.52 12.07
CA THR A 2 18.22 26.44 11.83
C THR A 2 17.64 25.17 12.39
N THR A 3 17.18 24.25 11.54
CA THR A 3 16.88 22.88 11.94
C THR A 3 18.19 22.26 12.43
N THR A 4 18.22 21.86 13.70
CA THR A 4 19.34 21.08 14.23
C THR A 4 19.09 19.63 13.83
N THR A 5 19.89 19.13 12.88
CA THR A 5 19.86 17.71 12.51
C THR A 5 20.41 16.88 13.66
N VAL A 6 19.64 15.87 14.06
CA VAL A 6 20.01 14.83 15.02
C VAL A 6 20.86 13.79 14.30
N ALA A 7 22.09 13.58 14.79
CA ALA A 7 22.98 12.56 14.28
C ALA A 7 22.63 11.19 14.87
N ILE A 8 22.26 10.25 13.99
CA ILE A 8 22.07 8.84 14.35
C ILE A 8 23.37 8.09 14.06
N THR A 9 23.82 7.28 15.01
CA THR A 9 25.09 6.54 14.93
C THR A 9 24.93 5.03 15.09
N GLU A 10 23.80 4.59 15.64
CA GLU A 10 23.49 3.18 15.85
C GLU A 10 22.08 2.89 15.32
N TYR A 11 21.95 1.72 14.69
CA TYR A 11 20.70 1.19 14.18
C TYR A 11 20.64 -0.32 14.45
N ARG A 12 19.45 -0.89 14.31
CA ARG A 12 19.23 -2.34 14.29
C ARG A 12 17.95 -2.68 13.54
N ASN A 13 17.77 -3.97 13.22
CA ASN A 13 16.55 -4.52 12.64
C ASN A 13 16.11 -3.82 11.33
N ALA A 14 17.08 -3.39 10.51
CA ALA A 14 16.77 -2.77 9.23
C ALA A 14 16.10 -3.77 8.29
N SER A 15 15.00 -3.37 7.66
CA SER A 15 14.26 -4.17 6.69
C SER A 15 13.81 -3.31 5.52
N SER A 16 14.15 -3.74 4.32
CA SER A 16 13.81 -3.04 3.09
C SER A 16 12.33 -3.18 2.75
N LEU A 17 11.72 -2.08 2.35
CA LEU A 17 10.31 -1.97 1.96
C LEU A 17 10.11 -1.95 0.44
N ASN A 18 11.18 -1.84 -0.33
CA ASN A 18 11.11 -1.78 -1.79
C ASN A 18 12.25 -2.51 -2.48
N ALA A 19 12.08 -2.83 -3.77
CA ALA A 19 13.11 -3.54 -4.53
C ALA A 19 14.38 -2.71 -4.76
N ALA A 20 14.29 -1.38 -4.66
CA ALA A 20 15.42 -0.47 -4.81
C ALA A 20 16.28 -0.34 -3.55
N ASN A 21 15.83 -0.87 -2.41
CA ASN A 21 16.48 -0.70 -1.10
C ASN A 21 16.75 0.76 -0.76
N THR A 22 15.81 1.64 -1.10
CA THR A 22 15.89 3.07 -0.78
C THR A 22 14.94 3.47 0.34
N ARG A 23 13.98 2.60 0.67
CA ARG A 23 13.01 2.80 1.74
C ARG A 23 13.08 1.62 2.69
N MET A 24 13.27 1.87 3.98
CA MET A 24 13.50 0.82 4.98
C MET A 24 12.84 1.17 6.30
N ASP A 25 12.27 0.16 6.97
CA ASP A 25 11.97 0.26 8.40
C ASP A 25 13.22 -0.12 9.18
N VAL A 26 13.53 0.66 10.21
CA VAL A 26 14.73 0.49 11.04
C VAL A 26 14.42 0.94 12.47
N GLU A 27 15.09 0.36 13.46
CA GLU A 27 15.14 0.94 14.80
C GLU A 27 16.42 1.76 14.95
N ILE A 28 16.28 3.02 15.33
CA ILE A 28 17.42 3.93 15.54
C ILE A 28 17.62 4.19 17.03
N ASN A 29 18.87 4.35 17.45
CA ASN A 29 19.17 4.84 18.80
C ASN A 29 19.18 6.37 18.80
N HIS A 30 18.05 6.99 19.13
CA HIS A 30 17.93 8.44 19.22
C HIS A 30 18.58 8.95 20.52
N PRO A 31 19.39 10.03 20.50
CA PRO A 31 20.13 10.50 21.68
C PRO A 31 19.22 10.84 22.87
N ASP A 32 18.03 11.40 22.61
CA ASP A 32 17.09 11.78 23.67
C ASP A 32 16.06 10.70 24.04
N TYR A 33 15.78 9.76 23.12
CA TYR A 33 14.64 8.83 23.25
C TYR A 33 15.05 7.35 23.28
N GLY A 34 16.34 7.05 23.09
CA GLY A 34 16.83 5.69 22.96
C GLY A 34 16.30 5.01 21.69
N TRP A 35 16.08 3.70 21.76
CA TRP A 35 15.62 2.90 20.62
C TRP A 35 14.18 3.22 20.24
N ILE A 36 13.98 3.79 19.06
CA ILE A 36 12.67 4.11 18.48
C ILE A 36 12.54 3.55 17.07
N PRO A 37 11.31 3.16 16.64
CA PRO A 37 11.05 2.81 15.25
C PRO A 37 11.16 4.05 14.37
N TYR A 38 11.72 3.87 13.18
CA TYR A 38 11.88 4.91 12.17
C TYR A 38 11.77 4.31 10.76
N THR A 39 11.22 5.07 9.82
CA THR A 39 11.18 4.68 8.41
C THR A 39 12.06 5.63 7.63
N ILE A 40 13.11 5.10 7.01
CA ILE A 40 13.91 5.83 6.02
C ILE A 40 13.05 5.99 4.78
N ASP A 41 12.71 7.23 4.42
CA ASP A 41 11.93 7.55 3.24
C ASP A 41 12.61 8.70 2.47
N PRO A 42 13.10 8.47 1.23
CA PRO A 42 13.73 9.51 0.42
C PRO A 42 12.79 10.65 0.03
N SER A 43 11.47 10.44 0.15
CA SER A 43 10.46 11.47 -0.10
C SER A 43 10.10 12.30 1.13
N ASP A 44 10.58 11.91 2.31
CA ASP A 44 10.41 12.71 3.52
C ASP A 44 11.17 14.03 3.38
N THR A 45 10.48 15.12 3.68
CA THR A 45 11.02 16.48 3.62
C THR A 45 11.51 16.97 4.98
N ASP A 46 11.18 16.24 6.05
CA ASP A 46 11.76 16.46 7.36
C ASP A 46 13.25 16.12 7.31
N THR A 47 14.09 17.03 7.80
CA THR A 47 15.56 16.91 7.82
C THR A 47 16.13 16.87 9.24
N THR A 48 15.26 16.66 10.23
CA THR A 48 15.63 16.47 11.64
C THR A 48 16.51 15.24 11.79
N ILE A 49 16.25 14.17 11.04
CA ILE A 49 17.17 13.04 10.88
C ILE A 49 17.57 13.01 9.40
N ASP A 50 18.86 12.85 9.13
CA ASP A 50 19.35 12.76 7.75
C ASP A 50 19.15 11.33 7.22
N ASN A 51 18.11 11.15 6.40
CA ASN A 51 17.79 9.87 5.76
C ASN A 51 18.89 9.36 4.84
N SER A 52 19.67 10.25 4.21
CA SER A 52 20.76 9.84 3.33
C SER A 52 21.94 9.31 4.13
N ALA A 53 22.28 9.98 5.24
CA ALA A 53 23.31 9.53 6.15
C ALA A 53 22.93 8.21 6.85
N LEU A 54 21.66 8.09 7.29
CA LEU A 54 21.15 6.87 7.92
C LEU A 54 21.12 5.70 6.93
N LEU A 55 20.68 5.90 5.69
CA LEU A 55 20.72 4.85 4.66
C LEU A 55 22.17 4.40 4.36
N ALA A 56 23.11 5.34 4.30
CA ALA A 56 24.53 5.04 4.14
C ALA A 56 25.13 4.29 5.34
N LEU A 57 24.66 4.58 6.56
CA LEU A 57 25.03 3.88 7.79
C LEU A 57 24.55 2.43 7.78
N VAL A 58 23.33 2.18 7.28
CA VAL A 58 22.78 0.82 7.10
C VAL A 58 23.58 0.02 6.07
N GLY A 59 23.92 0.64 4.93
CA GLY A 59 24.66 -0.04 3.87
C GLY A 59 23.92 -1.30 3.39
N ASP A 60 24.59 -2.45 3.49
CA ASP A 60 24.05 -3.76 3.08
C ASP A 60 23.50 -4.61 4.26
N ASP A 61 23.52 -4.09 5.50
CA ASP A 61 23.04 -4.80 6.69
C ASP A 61 21.54 -4.59 6.92
N PHE A 62 20.74 -5.24 6.07
CA PHE A 62 19.28 -5.20 6.17
C PHE A 62 18.64 -6.51 5.67
N ALA A 63 17.43 -6.78 6.14
CA ALA A 63 16.59 -7.83 5.57
C ALA A 63 15.97 -7.35 4.24
N PRO A 64 16.28 -7.98 3.09
CA PRO A 64 15.80 -7.51 1.80
C PRO A 64 14.30 -7.78 1.60
N SER A 65 13.63 -6.88 0.86
CA SER A 65 12.25 -7.10 0.42
C SER A 65 12.20 -8.24 -0.60
N THR A 66 11.30 -9.22 -0.40
CA THR A 66 11.09 -10.31 -1.36
C THR A 66 10.00 -9.97 -2.39
N GLN A 67 10.08 -10.55 -3.58
CA GLN A 67 9.05 -10.34 -4.60
C GLN A 67 7.70 -10.89 -4.14
N GLU A 68 7.71 -12.03 -3.46
CA GLU A 68 6.53 -12.70 -2.94
C GLU A 68 5.81 -11.84 -1.90
N ALA A 69 6.55 -11.17 -1.01
CA ALA A 69 5.97 -10.25 -0.02
C ALA A 69 5.34 -9.03 -0.70
N ARG A 70 5.99 -8.48 -1.72
CA ARG A 70 5.44 -7.36 -2.51
C ARG A 70 4.19 -7.76 -3.26
N ASP A 71 4.19 -8.91 -3.93
CA ASP A 71 3.03 -9.42 -4.66
C ASP A 71 1.86 -9.71 -3.70
N ALA A 72 2.13 -10.26 -2.51
CA ALA A 72 1.11 -10.47 -1.49
C ALA A 72 0.49 -9.14 -1.00
N ALA A 73 1.32 -8.12 -0.77
CA ALA A 73 0.86 -6.79 -0.38
C ALA A 73 0.02 -6.12 -1.49
N THR A 74 0.49 -6.17 -2.74
CA THR A 74 -0.26 -5.67 -3.91
C THR A 74 -1.59 -6.41 -4.06
N ALA A 75 -1.60 -7.74 -3.92
CA ALA A 75 -2.81 -8.55 -4.00
C ALA A 75 -3.82 -8.17 -2.91
N ALA A 76 -3.37 -7.91 -1.68
CA ALA A 76 -4.22 -7.46 -0.59
C ALA A 76 -4.82 -6.07 -0.88
N SER A 77 -4.00 -5.12 -1.35
CA SER A 77 -4.45 -3.78 -1.75
C SER A 77 -5.51 -3.82 -2.85
N VAL A 78 -5.25 -4.58 -3.93
CA VAL A 78 -6.21 -4.75 -5.04
C VAL A 78 -7.52 -5.35 -4.55
N ARG A 79 -7.47 -6.40 -3.71
CA ARG A 79 -8.69 -7.00 -3.13
C ARG A 79 -9.47 -5.99 -2.28
N SER A 80 -8.79 -5.19 -1.48
CA SER A 80 -9.41 -4.11 -0.69
C SER A 80 -10.09 -3.07 -1.59
N SER A 81 -9.46 -2.64 -2.68
CA SER A 81 -10.05 -1.71 -3.64
C SER A 81 -11.31 -2.28 -4.30
N ARG A 82 -11.27 -3.55 -4.72
CA ARG A 82 -12.45 -4.25 -5.25
C ARG A 82 -13.58 -4.31 -4.21
N ASP A 83 -13.26 -4.65 -2.97
CA ASP A 83 -14.26 -4.76 -1.90
C ASP A 83 -14.88 -3.39 -1.60
N SER A 84 -14.09 -2.31 -1.65
CA SER A 84 -14.60 -0.94 -1.57
C SER A 84 -15.56 -0.61 -2.72
N LEU A 85 -15.25 -1.00 -3.96
CA LEU A 85 -16.14 -0.78 -5.12
C LEU A 85 -17.46 -1.55 -4.97
N LEU A 86 -17.40 -2.81 -4.53
CA LEU A 86 -18.60 -3.60 -4.24
C LEU A 86 -19.45 -2.92 -3.16
N ALA A 87 -18.84 -2.54 -2.03
CA ALA A 87 -19.54 -1.96 -0.90
C ALA A 87 -20.13 -0.57 -1.19
N THR A 88 -19.48 0.23 -2.04
CA THR A 88 -19.88 1.63 -2.28
C THR A 88 -20.75 1.81 -3.51
N GLN A 89 -20.59 0.98 -4.55
CA GLN A 89 -21.29 1.15 -5.82
C GLN A 89 -22.33 0.07 -6.08
N VAL A 90 -22.08 -1.17 -5.68
CA VAL A 90 -22.95 -2.31 -6.01
C VAL A 90 -23.94 -2.61 -4.90
N ASP A 91 -23.43 -2.91 -3.70
CA ASP A 91 -24.22 -3.37 -2.55
C ASP A 91 -25.35 -2.40 -2.16
N PRO A 92 -25.19 -1.06 -2.19
CA PRO A 92 -26.27 -0.12 -1.86
C PRO A 92 -27.47 -0.13 -2.83
N ILE A 93 -27.32 -0.80 -3.97
CA ILE A 93 -28.35 -0.94 -5.01
C ILE A 93 -28.89 -2.37 -5.00
N VAL A 94 -28.02 -3.38 -5.14
CA VAL A 94 -28.45 -4.79 -5.28
C VAL A 94 -29.05 -5.37 -3.99
N SER A 95 -28.70 -4.83 -2.82
CA SER A 95 -29.27 -5.27 -1.53
C SER A 95 -30.53 -4.48 -1.13
N ASN A 96 -30.95 -3.49 -1.92
CA ASN A 96 -32.11 -2.67 -1.66
C ASN A 96 -33.19 -2.92 -2.74
N PRO A 97 -34.24 -3.71 -2.43
CA PRO A 97 -35.28 -4.06 -3.41
C PRO A 97 -35.96 -2.83 -4.04
N LEU A 98 -36.17 -1.74 -3.29
CA LEU A 98 -36.81 -0.54 -3.82
C LEU A 98 -35.93 0.16 -4.87
N ARG A 99 -34.62 0.21 -4.64
CA ARG A 99 -33.67 0.78 -5.60
C ARG A 99 -33.49 -0.13 -6.80
N TRP A 100 -33.41 -1.43 -6.56
CA TRP A 100 -33.31 -2.42 -7.63
C TRP A 100 -34.54 -2.38 -8.53
N ASP A 101 -35.74 -2.41 -7.98
CA ASP A 101 -36.99 -2.45 -8.75
C ASP A 101 -37.26 -1.15 -9.52
N ALA A 102 -36.69 -0.03 -9.09
CA ALA A 102 -36.76 1.25 -9.80
C ALA A 102 -35.84 1.33 -11.04
N MET A 103 -34.91 0.39 -11.21
CA MET A 103 -33.99 0.35 -12.36
C MET A 103 -34.62 -0.30 -13.58
N THR A 104 -34.20 0.17 -14.77
CA THR A 104 -34.53 -0.50 -16.03
C THR A 104 -33.83 -1.86 -16.14
N ASP A 105 -34.33 -2.73 -17.01
CA ASP A 105 -33.70 -4.04 -17.25
C ASP A 105 -32.26 -3.91 -17.73
N GLN A 106 -31.95 -2.90 -18.56
CA GLN A 106 -30.59 -2.61 -19.00
C GLN A 106 -29.69 -2.23 -17.82
N GLN A 107 -30.14 -1.32 -16.95
CA GLN A 107 -29.36 -0.92 -15.77
C GLN A 107 -29.11 -2.10 -14.81
N LYS A 108 -30.09 -3.01 -14.65
CA LYS A 108 -29.93 -4.24 -13.87
C LYS A 108 -28.89 -5.18 -14.51
N ALA A 109 -28.90 -5.30 -15.83
CA ALA A 109 -27.93 -6.09 -16.56
C ALA A 109 -26.51 -5.51 -16.43
N ASP A 110 -26.35 -4.19 -16.61
CA ASP A 110 -25.08 -3.49 -16.47
C ASP A 110 -24.52 -3.62 -15.05
N MET A 111 -25.35 -3.43 -14.02
CA MET A 111 -24.96 -3.61 -12.62
C MET A 111 -24.53 -5.05 -12.31
N SER A 112 -25.25 -6.03 -12.85
CA SER A 112 -24.91 -7.45 -12.66
C SER A 112 -23.58 -7.81 -13.32
N ALA A 113 -23.36 -7.31 -14.54
CA ALA A 113 -22.10 -7.49 -15.27
C ALA A 113 -20.93 -6.82 -14.55
N TYR A 114 -21.12 -5.59 -14.06
CA TYR A 114 -20.13 -4.86 -13.28
C TYR A 114 -19.75 -5.61 -11.99
N ARG A 115 -20.74 -6.11 -11.24
CA ARG A 115 -20.49 -6.92 -10.03
C ARG A 115 -19.65 -8.16 -10.34
N LEU A 116 -20.00 -8.91 -11.39
CA LEU A 116 -19.27 -10.12 -11.77
C LEU A 116 -17.82 -9.77 -12.18
N ALA A 117 -17.65 -8.73 -13.01
CA ALA A 117 -16.33 -8.28 -13.43
C ALA A 117 -15.45 -7.84 -12.24
N LEU A 118 -16.04 -7.21 -11.21
CA LEU A 118 -15.32 -6.90 -9.96
C LEU A 118 -14.90 -8.18 -9.22
N LEU A 119 -15.80 -9.16 -9.10
CA LEU A 119 -15.49 -10.43 -8.43
C LEU A 119 -14.41 -11.22 -9.15
N ASP A 120 -14.32 -11.10 -10.48
CA ASP A 120 -13.32 -11.75 -11.33
C ASP A 120 -11.94 -11.07 -11.30
N VAL A 121 -11.78 -9.89 -10.68
CA VAL A 121 -10.50 -9.17 -10.61
C VAL A 121 -9.31 -10.04 -10.16
N PRO A 122 -9.39 -10.86 -9.09
CA PRO A 122 -8.27 -11.73 -8.69
C PRO A 122 -7.96 -12.88 -9.66
N GLN A 123 -8.84 -13.14 -10.62
CA GLN A 123 -8.67 -14.20 -11.63
C GLN A 123 -8.13 -13.65 -12.95
N GLN A 124 -7.93 -12.33 -13.06
CA GLN A 124 -7.36 -11.72 -14.26
C GLN A 124 -5.91 -12.16 -14.49
N ALA A 125 -5.56 -12.34 -15.75
CA ALA A 125 -4.18 -12.56 -16.14
C ALA A 125 -3.32 -11.35 -15.75
N GLY A 126 -2.21 -11.59 -15.04
CA GLY A 126 -1.33 -10.53 -14.54
C GLY A 126 -1.66 -10.03 -13.14
N PHE A 127 -2.73 -10.52 -12.50
CA PHE A 127 -2.97 -10.27 -11.07
C PHE A 127 -1.76 -10.76 -10.24
N PRO A 128 -1.30 -9.99 -9.24
CA PRO A 128 -1.88 -8.73 -8.74
C PRO A 128 -1.30 -7.45 -9.37
N ASN A 129 -0.26 -7.57 -10.19
CA ASN A 129 0.55 -6.43 -10.64
C ASN A 129 -0.03 -5.69 -11.85
N THR A 130 -0.90 -6.34 -12.61
CA THR A 130 -1.62 -5.76 -13.74
C THR A 130 -3.11 -6.08 -13.60
N VAL A 131 -3.93 -5.05 -13.42
CA VAL A 131 -5.38 -5.18 -13.19
C VAL A 131 -6.14 -4.26 -14.13
N SER A 132 -7.13 -4.80 -14.84
CA SER A 132 -8.11 -4.04 -15.59
C SER A 132 -9.37 -3.86 -14.74
N TRP A 133 -9.60 -2.63 -14.28
CA TRP A 133 -10.77 -2.32 -13.46
C TRP A 133 -12.01 -2.14 -14.31
N PRO A 134 -13.12 -2.85 -14.03
CA PRO A 134 -14.37 -2.60 -14.72
C PRO A 134 -14.90 -1.20 -14.37
N THR A 135 -15.76 -0.66 -15.22
CA THR A 135 -16.48 0.59 -15.01
C THR A 135 -17.97 0.34 -15.21
N LEU A 136 -18.80 1.11 -14.52
CA LEU A 136 -20.27 1.08 -14.62
C LEU A 136 -20.76 2.34 -15.31
#